data_AF-A0A1M6U0D6-F1
#
_entry.id   AF-A0A1M6U0D6-F1
#
_cell.length_a   1.000
_cell.length_b   1.000
_cell.length_c   1.000
_cell.angle_alpha   90.00
_cell.angle_beta   90.00
_cell.angle_gamma   90.00
#
_symmetry.space_group_name_H-M   'P 1'
#
loop_
_entity.id
_entity.type
_entity.pdbx_description
1 polymer ?
#
loop_
_entity_poly.entity_id
_entity_poly.type
_entity_poly.pdbx_seq_one_letter_code
_entity_poly.pdbx_strand_id
1 'polypeptide(L)'
;MKKILLILVALVAFSSGVQAQGFLKGLKDKAKQKITNKIVGKHSEEVSSESDDTPVVPQATDVIPRRRTSTVVWDGIYTPSKASTASALMAELPPLPAAEKMARSTMDERDVYNMKIAAVTARVTELQYADESCSDAELEAFRQRYEKRIHDLIGDDENALKQKMGVTSSLEAKIKQFEKMSEQEQTAYIQNHPEFIQEMQNMAVKAQAFGEEASKIGEGARTMETELGQLSKRLLDREMAELNHNYDAIGAKYQTKLQTIYKQIFATNDQTKVDALYDEADKLLYDYRLEAAREYRASLQRRIANSKQYASEYNRIVNKAVATGDVPKCIVGRSDLNTVTFVANVLEEAYANLPELEASPVEETTLYELPAGYTFATWENRGYIETGGSFSLSGANGISGSFPLLASGPEGAVAVVENGKFRKISQNELDKLNRQANDRNYRKGNNLPKPPYGTYKSRSGKRTVEYSKSGTLIINSMTTYCPVAFKAQTDRLDWVIIEGAKIVKCTYKL
;
A
#
# COMPACT_ATOMS: atom_id res chain seq x y z
N MET A 1 -8.12 -30.85 -38.54
CA MET A 1 -7.60 -29.46 -38.64
C MET A 1 -7.39 -28.85 -37.26
N LYS A 2 -8.42 -28.54 -36.45
CA LYS A 2 -8.25 -28.09 -35.04
C LYS A 2 -7.43 -29.06 -34.13
N LYS A 3 -7.52 -30.38 -34.33
CA LYS A 3 -6.82 -31.39 -33.51
C LYS A 3 -5.30 -31.47 -33.73
N ILE A 4 -4.82 -31.26 -34.97
CA ILE A 4 -3.38 -31.26 -35.30
C ILE A 4 -2.72 -29.98 -34.77
N LEU A 5 -3.43 -28.86 -34.85
CA LEU A 5 -3.03 -27.58 -34.24
C LEU A 5 -2.90 -27.70 -32.72
N LEU A 6 -3.85 -28.38 -32.05
CA LEU A 6 -3.79 -28.66 -30.61
C LEU A 6 -2.64 -29.60 -30.22
N ILE A 7 -2.29 -30.58 -31.06
CA ILE A 7 -1.14 -31.48 -30.83
C ILE A 7 0.19 -30.74 -31.01
N LEU A 8 0.28 -29.86 -32.01
CA LEU A 8 1.45 -28.99 -32.23
C LEU A 8 1.63 -27.98 -31.10
N VAL A 9 0.55 -27.37 -30.62
CA VAL A 9 0.57 -26.47 -29.46
C VAL A 9 0.90 -27.23 -28.16
N ALA A 10 0.41 -28.46 -28.00
CA ALA A 10 0.76 -29.30 -26.85
C ALA A 10 2.23 -29.73 -26.86
N LEU A 11 2.80 -30.08 -28.02
CA LEU A 11 4.23 -30.42 -28.15
C LEU A 11 5.15 -29.24 -27.81
N VAL A 12 4.74 -28.00 -28.10
CA VAL A 12 5.48 -26.77 -27.76
C VAL A 12 5.38 -26.45 -26.27
N ALA A 13 4.27 -26.76 -25.61
CA ALA A 13 4.04 -26.50 -24.18
C ALA A 13 4.83 -27.43 -23.21
N PHE A 14 5.45 -28.52 -23.70
CA PHE A 14 6.19 -29.49 -22.87
C PHE A 14 7.72 -29.53 -23.14
N SER A 15 8.31 -28.45 -23.63
CA SER A 15 9.76 -28.37 -23.88
C SER A 15 10.57 -28.04 -22.61
N SER A 16 10.67 -29.02 -21.71
CA SER A 16 11.90 -29.23 -20.95
C SER A 16 12.58 -30.48 -21.52
N GLY A 17 13.85 -30.36 -21.93
CA GLY A 17 14.55 -31.32 -22.80
C GLY A 17 14.63 -32.78 -22.32
N VAL A 18 14.19 -33.09 -21.10
CA VAL A 18 14.09 -34.47 -20.58
C VAL A 18 12.77 -35.15 -21.00
N GLN A 19 11.74 -34.37 -21.35
CA GLN A 19 10.40 -34.90 -21.65
C GLN A 19 10.14 -35.20 -23.13
N ALA A 20 10.94 -34.71 -24.09
CA ALA A 20 10.80 -35.09 -25.50
C ALA A 20 11.27 -36.54 -25.77
N GLN A 21 12.36 -36.97 -25.13
CA GLN A 21 12.76 -38.39 -25.10
C GLN A 21 11.79 -39.24 -24.28
N GLY A 22 11.26 -38.70 -23.18
CA GLY A 22 10.23 -39.33 -22.35
C GLY A 22 8.88 -39.48 -23.06
N PHE A 23 8.52 -38.58 -23.98
CA PHE A 23 7.29 -38.62 -24.79
C PHE A 23 7.37 -39.70 -25.87
N LEU A 24 8.51 -39.83 -26.57
CA LEU A 24 8.74 -40.92 -27.54
C LEU A 24 8.83 -42.29 -26.84
N LYS A 25 9.45 -42.35 -25.66
CA LYS A 25 9.47 -43.55 -24.80
C LYS A 25 8.08 -43.86 -24.22
N GLY A 26 7.33 -42.83 -23.83
CA GLY A 26 5.96 -42.91 -23.31
C GLY A 26 4.91 -43.26 -24.36
N LEU A 27 5.13 -42.92 -25.64
CA LEU A 27 4.34 -43.42 -26.78
C LEU A 27 4.60 -44.92 -27.00
N LYS A 28 5.86 -45.35 -26.89
CA LYS A 28 6.27 -46.76 -26.96
C LYS A 28 5.72 -47.58 -25.78
N ASP A 29 5.65 -47.00 -24.59
CA ASP A 29 5.15 -47.65 -23.38
C ASP A 29 3.60 -47.60 -23.28
N LYS A 30 2.94 -46.52 -23.74
CA LYS A 30 1.46 -46.44 -23.83
C LYS A 30 0.88 -47.35 -24.91
N ALA A 31 1.60 -47.61 -25.99
CA ALA A 31 1.24 -48.64 -26.97
C ALA A 31 1.27 -50.06 -26.36
N LYS A 32 2.16 -50.31 -25.39
CA LYS A 32 2.16 -51.57 -24.62
C LYS A 32 1.07 -51.63 -23.56
N GLN A 33 0.69 -50.50 -22.96
CA GLN A 33 -0.24 -50.44 -21.82
C GLN A 33 -1.73 -50.37 -22.24
N LYS A 34 -2.04 -49.93 -23.47
CA LYS A 34 -3.42 -49.93 -24.00
C LYS A 34 -3.94 -51.30 -24.43
N ILE A 35 -3.11 -52.34 -24.35
CA ILE A 35 -3.50 -53.74 -24.55
C ILE A 35 -4.33 -54.28 -23.37
N THR A 36 -4.42 -53.58 -22.22
CA THR A 36 -5.04 -54.18 -21.02
C THR A 36 -6.39 -53.60 -20.59
N ASN A 37 -6.76 -52.34 -20.83
CA ASN A 37 -8.01 -51.82 -20.24
C ASN A 37 -8.87 -50.99 -21.21
N LYS A 38 -9.86 -51.67 -21.78
CA LYS A 38 -11.16 -51.14 -22.22
C LYS A 38 -12.02 -50.94 -20.96
N ILE A 39 -12.87 -49.90 -20.91
CA ILE A 39 -14.22 -49.84 -20.27
C ILE A 39 -14.54 -48.45 -19.63
N VAL A 40 -15.67 -47.86 -20.10
CA VAL A 40 -16.50 -46.72 -19.60
C VAL A 40 -15.84 -45.32 -19.57
N GLY A 41 -16.41 -44.20 -20.02
CA GLY A 41 -17.72 -43.86 -20.61
C GLY A 41 -17.85 -42.33 -20.75
N LYS A 42 -18.50 -41.88 -21.84
CA LYS A 42 -19.26 -40.63 -22.14
C LYS A 42 -19.53 -39.61 -20.99
N HIS A 43 -19.74 -38.29 -21.18
CA HIS A 43 -20.43 -37.52 -22.23
C HIS A 43 -20.27 -35.97 -22.00
N SER A 44 -20.32 -35.17 -23.09
CA SER A 44 -20.95 -33.81 -23.31
C SER A 44 -20.67 -32.63 -22.34
N GLU A 45 -20.80 -31.33 -22.64
CA GLU A 45 -21.54 -30.56 -23.67
C GLU A 45 -21.02 -29.09 -23.72
N GLU A 46 -21.53 -28.33 -24.70
CA GLU A 46 -21.13 -27.00 -25.19
C GLU A 46 -21.53 -25.80 -24.30
N VAL A 47 -20.90 -24.63 -24.49
CA VAL A 47 -21.54 -23.31 -24.28
C VAL A 47 -21.11 -22.31 -25.36
N SER A 48 -22.11 -21.56 -25.81
CA SER A 48 -22.23 -20.67 -26.97
C SER A 48 -21.58 -19.28 -26.84
N SER A 49 -21.32 -18.70 -28.01
CA SER A 49 -21.07 -17.29 -28.30
C SER A 49 -22.35 -16.46 -28.38
N GLU A 50 -22.33 -15.20 -27.93
CA GLU A 50 -22.79 -14.00 -28.69
C GLU A 50 -22.67 -12.71 -27.86
N SER A 51 -22.07 -11.68 -28.45
CA SER A 51 -22.60 -10.30 -28.43
C SER A 51 -21.92 -9.50 -29.55
N ASP A 52 -22.76 -8.97 -30.42
CA ASP A 52 -22.48 -7.92 -31.40
C ASP A 52 -21.96 -6.67 -30.68
N ASP A 53 -20.86 -6.10 -31.18
CA ASP A 53 -20.68 -4.66 -31.20
C ASP A 53 -19.77 -4.27 -32.38
N THR A 54 -20.31 -3.42 -33.24
CA THR A 54 -19.64 -2.93 -34.44
C THR A 54 -18.56 -1.91 -34.05
N PRO A 55 -17.35 -1.96 -34.61
CA PRO A 55 -16.28 -1.03 -34.25
C PRO A 55 -16.56 0.37 -34.84
N VAL A 56 -16.70 1.37 -33.98
CA VAL A 56 -16.82 2.79 -34.38
C VAL A 56 -15.43 3.35 -34.70
N VAL A 57 -15.25 3.87 -35.92
CA VAL A 57 -14.01 4.52 -36.39
C VAL A 57 -14.01 6.00 -35.96
N PRO A 58 -12.98 6.50 -35.24
CA PRO A 58 -12.90 7.91 -34.85
C PRO A 58 -12.67 8.84 -36.06
N GLN A 59 -13.25 10.04 -36.05
CA GLN A 59 -13.12 11.03 -37.13
C GLN A 59 -12.16 12.17 -36.71
N ALA A 60 -11.54 12.81 -37.72
CA ALA A 60 -10.44 13.78 -37.57
C ALA A 60 -10.79 15.09 -36.82
N THR A 61 -11.99 15.20 -36.25
CA THR A 61 -12.42 16.30 -35.38
C THR A 61 -12.33 15.99 -33.89
N ASP A 62 -11.96 14.75 -33.51
CA ASP A 62 -11.82 14.31 -32.11
C ASP A 62 -10.48 14.74 -31.47
N VAL A 63 -9.99 15.93 -31.84
CA VAL A 63 -8.80 16.52 -31.20
C VAL A 63 -9.22 17.02 -29.82
N ILE A 64 -8.92 16.24 -28.79
CA ILE A 64 -8.97 16.68 -27.40
C ILE A 64 -8.09 17.95 -27.30
N PRO A 65 -8.64 19.12 -26.93
CA PRO A 65 -7.85 20.33 -26.80
C PRO A 65 -6.72 20.07 -25.80
N ARG A 66 -5.49 20.51 -26.10
CA ARG A 66 -4.40 20.52 -25.11
C ARG A 66 -4.93 21.13 -23.82
N ARG A 67 -5.07 20.31 -22.78
CA ARG A 67 -5.41 20.80 -21.44
C ARG A 67 -4.44 21.92 -21.12
N ARG A 68 -4.97 23.13 -20.90
CA ARG A 68 -4.20 24.22 -20.30
C ARG A 68 -3.55 23.64 -19.05
N THR A 69 -2.25 23.82 -18.91
CA THR A 69 -1.54 23.61 -17.64
C THR A 69 -2.28 24.44 -16.60
N SER A 70 -3.08 23.78 -15.78
CA SER A 70 -3.76 24.40 -14.66
C SER A 70 -2.67 24.86 -13.70
N THR A 71 -2.35 26.16 -13.68
CA THR A 71 -1.76 26.78 -12.51
C THR A 71 -2.85 26.77 -11.45
N VAL A 72 -2.92 25.68 -10.68
CA VAL A 72 -3.71 25.65 -9.44
C VAL A 72 -3.16 26.76 -8.57
N VAL A 73 -3.97 27.79 -8.32
CA VAL A 73 -3.67 28.78 -7.29
C VAL A 73 -4.03 28.09 -5.98
N TRP A 74 -2.99 27.68 -5.26
CA TRP A 74 -3.13 27.06 -3.95
C TRP A 74 -3.45 28.15 -2.92
N ASP A 75 -4.73 28.31 -2.58
CA ASP A 75 -5.20 29.19 -1.50
C ASP A 75 -4.93 28.59 -0.10
N GLY A 76 -4.01 27.63 0.01
CA GLY A 76 -3.85 26.70 1.14
C GLY A 76 -2.75 27.04 2.14
N ILE A 77 -2.71 26.25 3.22
CA ILE A 77 -1.82 26.37 4.40
C ILE A 77 -0.31 26.28 4.04
N TYR A 78 0.03 25.75 2.86
CA TYR A 78 1.42 25.63 2.37
C TYR A 78 1.50 25.90 0.86
N THR A 79 2.68 26.26 0.37
CA THR A 79 2.98 26.39 -1.07
C THR A 79 3.67 25.11 -1.55
N PRO A 80 3.11 24.38 -2.53
CA PRO A 80 3.76 23.18 -3.05
C PRO A 80 5.11 23.45 -3.69
N SER A 81 5.94 22.42 -3.71
CA SER A 81 7.20 22.41 -4.43
C SER A 81 7.01 22.73 -5.92
N LYS A 82 7.99 23.42 -6.52
CA LYS A 82 8.05 23.67 -7.97
C LYS A 82 8.95 22.67 -8.70
N ALA A 83 9.58 21.73 -7.99
CA ALA A 83 10.44 20.73 -8.59
C ALA A 83 9.67 19.85 -9.59
N SER A 84 10.36 19.41 -10.63
CA SER A 84 9.80 18.57 -11.70
C SER A 84 10.49 17.21 -11.81
N THR A 85 11.41 16.89 -10.90
CA THR A 85 12.15 15.63 -10.91
C THR A 85 12.20 15.03 -9.51
N ALA A 86 12.21 13.69 -9.43
CA ALA A 86 12.29 12.98 -8.16
C ALA A 86 13.56 13.36 -7.35
N SER A 87 14.70 13.56 -8.03
CA SER A 87 15.94 13.97 -7.36
C SER A 87 15.84 15.36 -6.74
N ALA A 88 15.19 16.32 -7.41
CA ALA A 88 15.00 17.66 -6.87
C ALA A 88 14.01 17.65 -5.70
N LEU A 89 12.90 16.91 -5.83
CA LEU A 89 11.94 16.72 -4.74
C LEU A 89 12.59 16.07 -3.51
N MET A 90 13.42 15.03 -3.71
CA MET A 90 14.16 14.39 -2.63
C MET A 90 15.12 15.35 -1.91
N ALA A 91 15.68 16.33 -2.62
CA ALA A 91 16.57 17.35 -2.04
C ALA A 91 15.81 18.45 -1.29
N GLU A 92 14.53 18.68 -1.60
CA GLU A 92 13.67 19.64 -0.91
C GLU A 92 13.04 19.06 0.38
N LEU A 93 13.03 17.74 0.55
CA LEU A 93 12.59 17.12 1.80
C LEU A 93 13.48 17.56 2.98
N PRO A 94 12.88 17.81 4.16
CA PRO A 94 13.67 18.14 5.33
C PRO A 94 14.52 16.94 5.78
N PRO A 95 15.69 17.17 6.40
CA PRO A 95 16.47 16.09 6.98
C PRO A 95 15.75 15.52 8.22
N LEU A 96 16.03 14.24 8.54
CA LEU A 96 15.60 13.67 9.81
C LEU A 96 16.04 14.57 10.99
N PRO A 97 15.13 14.94 11.91
CA PRO A 97 15.47 15.75 13.06
C PRO A 97 16.58 15.10 13.91
N ALA A 98 17.30 15.92 14.67
CA ALA A 98 18.22 15.42 15.68
C ALA A 98 17.43 14.70 16.80
N ALA A 99 18.07 13.73 17.47
CA ALA A 99 17.41 12.95 18.53
C ALA A 99 16.89 13.85 19.66
N GLU A 100 17.60 14.94 19.97
CA GLU A 100 17.20 15.93 20.97
C GLU A 100 15.90 16.64 20.58
N LYS A 101 15.69 16.91 19.29
CA LYS A 101 14.47 17.53 18.77
C LYS A 101 13.31 16.54 18.72
N MET A 102 13.56 15.28 18.35
CA MET A 102 12.56 14.21 18.41
C MET A 102 12.11 13.97 19.85
N ALA A 103 13.04 13.98 20.80
CA ALA A 103 12.75 13.84 22.22
C ALA A 103 11.94 15.02 22.77
N ARG A 104 12.25 16.25 22.34
CA ARG A 104 11.55 17.46 22.78
C ARG A 104 11.45 18.51 21.68
N SER A 105 10.23 18.81 21.25
CA SER A 105 9.90 19.77 20.19
C SER A 105 8.58 20.49 20.45
N THR A 106 8.56 21.77 20.12
CA THR A 106 7.37 22.64 20.17
C THR A 106 6.39 22.31 19.05
N MET A 107 5.14 22.80 19.16
CA MET A 107 4.15 22.64 18.09
C MET A 107 4.65 23.29 16.79
N ASP A 108 5.15 24.52 16.87
CA ASP A 108 5.63 25.28 15.70
C ASP A 108 6.76 24.57 14.97
N GLU A 109 7.70 23.95 15.70
CA GLU A 109 8.80 23.18 15.08
C GLU A 109 8.28 21.96 14.30
N ARG A 110 7.29 21.24 14.86
CA ARG A 110 6.66 20.09 14.20
C ARG A 110 5.85 20.53 12.98
N ASP A 111 5.09 21.62 13.11
CA ASP A 111 4.28 22.17 12.02
C ASP A 111 5.15 22.64 10.86
N VAL A 112 6.21 23.41 11.12
CA VAL A 112 7.15 23.86 10.08
C VAL A 112 7.81 22.67 9.37
N TYR A 113 8.16 21.62 10.12
CA TYR A 113 8.73 20.40 9.56
C TYR A 113 7.73 19.64 8.67
N ASN A 114 6.51 19.40 9.16
CA ASN A 114 5.46 18.71 8.42
C ASN A 114 4.99 19.50 7.19
N MET A 115 4.93 20.84 7.27
CA MET A 115 4.59 21.69 6.12
C MET A 115 5.59 21.54 4.97
N LYS A 116 6.89 21.35 5.26
CA LYS A 116 7.90 21.09 4.23
C LYS A 116 7.67 19.73 3.55
N ILE A 117 7.30 18.72 4.33
CA ILE A 117 6.98 17.40 3.78
C ILE A 117 5.72 17.49 2.90
N ALA A 118 4.66 18.12 3.41
CA ALA A 118 3.40 18.32 2.69
C ALA A 118 3.59 19.06 1.35
N ALA A 119 4.45 20.08 1.31
CA ALA A 119 4.75 20.80 0.09
C ALA A 119 5.38 19.91 -1.00
N VAL A 120 6.24 18.96 -0.60
CA VAL A 120 6.87 18.00 -1.52
C VAL A 120 5.87 16.91 -1.92
N THR A 121 5.14 16.32 -0.96
CA THR A 121 4.20 15.22 -1.25
C THR A 121 3.06 15.67 -2.15
N ALA A 122 2.52 16.87 -1.95
CA ALA A 122 1.53 17.46 -2.84
C ALA A 122 2.04 17.54 -4.29
N ARG A 123 3.30 17.95 -4.47
CA ARG A 123 3.93 18.02 -5.79
C ARG A 123 4.18 16.64 -6.40
N VAL A 124 4.57 15.65 -5.60
CA VAL A 124 4.69 14.26 -6.06
C VAL A 124 3.35 13.75 -6.58
N THR A 125 2.25 14.00 -5.87
CA THR A 125 0.91 13.63 -6.31
C THR A 125 0.54 14.32 -7.63
N GLU A 126 0.82 15.62 -7.79
CA GLU A 126 0.61 16.33 -9.06
C GLU A 126 1.40 15.69 -10.22
N LEU A 127 2.67 15.35 -10.00
CA LEU A 127 3.52 14.72 -11.03
C LEU A 127 3.06 13.30 -11.34
N GLN A 128 2.67 12.51 -10.34
CA GLN A 128 2.12 11.17 -10.55
C GLN A 128 0.85 11.22 -11.42
N TYR A 129 -0.07 12.16 -11.15
CA TYR A 129 -1.28 12.37 -11.98
C TYR A 129 -0.96 12.85 -13.41
N ALA A 130 0.13 13.58 -13.61
CA ALA A 130 0.54 14.04 -14.93
C ALA A 130 1.26 12.95 -15.75
N ASP A 131 1.97 12.02 -15.10
CA ASP A 131 2.78 10.95 -15.70
C ASP A 131 2.14 9.54 -15.57
N GLU A 132 0.81 9.44 -15.33
CA GLU A 132 0.13 8.16 -15.04
C GLU A 132 0.34 7.09 -16.12
N SER A 133 0.56 7.50 -17.37
CA SER A 133 0.72 6.58 -18.50
C SER A 133 1.94 6.89 -19.35
N CYS A 134 2.44 5.83 -19.98
CA CYS A 134 3.29 5.96 -21.15
C CYS A 134 2.53 6.76 -22.23
N SER A 135 3.24 7.57 -23.00
CA SER A 135 2.61 8.26 -24.14
C SER A 135 2.04 7.25 -25.12
N ASP A 136 0.92 7.59 -25.77
CA ASP A 136 0.29 6.73 -26.80
C ASP A 136 1.29 6.33 -27.89
N ALA A 137 2.15 7.26 -28.31
CA ALA A 137 3.20 7.02 -29.29
C ALA A 137 4.21 5.96 -28.83
N GLU A 138 4.57 5.95 -27.54
CA GLU A 138 5.49 4.96 -27.00
C GLU A 138 4.84 3.58 -26.84
N LEU A 139 3.58 3.54 -26.39
CA LEU A 139 2.80 2.31 -26.28
C LEU A 139 2.58 1.68 -27.66
N GLU A 140 2.25 2.49 -28.67
CA GLU A 140 2.10 2.03 -30.05
C GLU A 140 3.42 1.50 -30.60
N ALA A 141 4.53 2.23 -30.39
CA ALA A 141 5.85 1.75 -30.80
C ALA A 141 6.25 0.45 -30.08
N PHE A 142 5.87 0.26 -28.81
CA PHE A 142 6.07 -0.98 -28.08
C PHE A 142 5.23 -2.12 -28.67
N ARG A 143 3.94 -1.86 -28.93
CA ARG A 143 3.01 -2.81 -29.54
C ARG A 143 3.52 -3.29 -30.90
N GLN A 144 3.88 -2.38 -31.79
CA GLN A 144 4.41 -2.71 -33.12
C GLN A 144 5.67 -3.57 -33.05
N ARG A 145 6.57 -3.30 -32.10
CA ARG A 145 7.76 -4.15 -31.87
C ARG A 145 7.37 -5.56 -31.42
N TYR A 146 6.40 -5.66 -30.51
CA TYR A 146 5.93 -6.94 -30.00
C TYR A 146 5.21 -7.76 -31.08
N GLU A 147 4.31 -7.12 -31.83
CA GLU A 147 3.61 -7.73 -32.98
C GLU A 147 4.61 -8.19 -34.04
N LYS A 148 5.63 -7.38 -34.35
CA LYS A 148 6.71 -7.79 -35.26
C LYS A 148 7.48 -9.01 -34.75
N ARG A 149 7.81 -9.10 -33.46
CA ARG A 149 8.49 -10.28 -32.89
C ARG A 149 7.62 -11.54 -32.99
N ILE A 150 6.31 -11.40 -32.78
CA ILE A 150 5.37 -12.52 -32.98
C ILE A 150 5.31 -12.90 -34.45
N HIS A 151 5.14 -11.93 -35.35
CA HIS A 151 5.14 -12.15 -36.80
C HIS A 151 6.44 -12.81 -37.29
N ASP A 152 7.60 -12.30 -36.87
CA ASP A 152 8.91 -12.88 -37.17
C ASP A 152 9.01 -14.33 -36.69
N LEU A 153 8.30 -14.71 -35.61
CA LEU A 153 8.25 -16.07 -35.08
C LEU A 153 7.30 -16.97 -35.89
N ILE A 154 6.03 -16.58 -36.08
CA ILE A 154 4.96 -17.45 -36.62
C ILE A 154 4.67 -17.27 -38.11
N GLY A 155 5.05 -16.13 -38.70
CA GLY A 155 4.73 -15.73 -40.07
C GLY A 155 3.30 -15.17 -40.22
N ASP A 156 2.94 -14.81 -41.46
CA ASP A 156 1.62 -14.22 -41.78
C ASP A 156 0.45 -15.20 -41.66
N ASP A 157 0.71 -16.50 -41.82
CA ASP A 157 -0.34 -17.53 -41.91
C ASP A 157 0.12 -18.93 -41.46
N GLU A 158 -0.83 -19.88 -41.49
CA GLU A 158 -0.59 -21.29 -41.13
C GLU A 158 0.48 -21.96 -42.01
N ASN A 159 0.61 -21.54 -43.28
CA ASN A 159 1.57 -22.13 -44.21
C ASN A 159 3.01 -21.69 -43.88
N ALA A 160 3.20 -20.42 -43.51
CA ALA A 160 4.48 -19.89 -43.05
C ALA A 160 4.95 -20.63 -41.78
N LEU A 161 4.03 -20.86 -40.84
CA LEU A 161 4.33 -21.64 -39.63
C LEU A 161 4.68 -23.09 -39.96
N LYS A 162 3.91 -23.75 -40.84
CA LYS A 162 4.20 -25.12 -41.30
C LYS A 162 5.57 -25.22 -41.96
N GLN A 163 5.94 -24.25 -42.79
CA GLN A 163 7.23 -24.23 -43.46
C GLN A 163 8.39 -24.11 -42.44
N LYS A 164 8.26 -23.24 -41.44
CA LYS A 164 9.22 -23.13 -40.32
C LYS A 164 9.33 -24.41 -39.51
N MET A 165 8.21 -25.07 -39.26
CA MET A 165 8.13 -26.37 -38.57
C MET A 165 8.59 -27.54 -39.45
N GLY A 166 8.93 -27.31 -40.73
CA GLY A 166 9.34 -28.35 -41.67
C GLY A 166 8.21 -29.28 -42.11
N VAL A 167 6.95 -28.88 -41.91
CA VAL A 167 5.76 -29.64 -42.31
C VAL A 167 5.47 -29.36 -43.78
N THR A 168 5.75 -30.34 -44.64
CA THR A 168 5.35 -30.31 -46.05
C THR A 168 3.93 -30.85 -46.21
N SER A 169 3.25 -30.51 -47.30
CA SER A 169 1.94 -31.08 -47.65
C SER A 169 1.98 -32.61 -47.77
N SER A 170 3.11 -33.15 -48.27
CA SER A 170 3.38 -34.58 -48.33
C SER A 170 3.47 -35.20 -46.93
N LEU A 171 4.28 -34.62 -46.04
CA LEU A 171 4.39 -35.08 -44.65
C LEU A 171 3.05 -34.98 -43.92
N GLU A 172 2.30 -33.89 -44.10
CA GLU A 172 0.97 -33.71 -43.50
C GLU A 172 -0.02 -34.80 -43.98
N ALA A 173 0.02 -35.16 -45.26
CA ALA A 173 -0.79 -36.25 -45.80
C ALA A 173 -0.36 -37.63 -45.24
N LYS A 174 0.95 -37.89 -45.16
CA LYS A 174 1.49 -39.12 -44.54
C LYS A 174 1.08 -39.24 -43.07
N ILE A 175 1.17 -38.15 -42.29
CA ILE A 175 0.71 -38.11 -40.90
C ILE A 175 -0.78 -38.41 -40.80
N LYS A 176 -1.63 -37.75 -41.60
CA LYS A 176 -3.09 -37.99 -41.60
C LYS A 176 -3.46 -39.41 -42.03
N GLN A 177 -2.69 -40.01 -42.94
CA GLN A 177 -2.89 -41.40 -43.36
C GLN A 177 -2.47 -42.35 -42.23
N PHE A 178 -1.30 -42.12 -41.64
CA PHE A 178 -0.76 -42.87 -40.53
C PHE A 178 -1.70 -42.86 -39.30
N GLU A 179 -2.29 -41.70 -38.96
CA GLU A 179 -3.27 -41.55 -37.87
C GLU A 179 -4.55 -42.38 -38.06
N LYS A 180 -4.91 -42.72 -39.30
CA LYS A 180 -6.11 -43.50 -39.64
C LYS A 180 -5.87 -45.01 -39.67
N MET A 181 -4.61 -45.44 -39.64
CA MET A 181 -4.21 -46.84 -39.64
C MET A 181 -4.45 -47.48 -38.26
N SER A 182 -4.72 -48.79 -38.24
CA SER A 182 -4.68 -49.60 -37.02
C SER A 182 -3.26 -49.70 -36.46
N GLU A 183 -3.10 -50.09 -35.19
CA GLU A 183 -1.77 -50.22 -34.56
C GLU A 183 -0.83 -51.21 -35.29
N GLN A 184 -1.40 -52.27 -35.87
CA GLN A 184 -0.63 -53.25 -36.65
C GLN A 184 -0.14 -52.65 -37.98
N GLU A 185 -1.00 -51.89 -38.65
CA GLU A 185 -0.66 -51.17 -39.89
C GLU A 185 0.34 -50.04 -39.63
N GLN A 186 0.21 -49.30 -38.53
CA GLN A 186 1.18 -48.29 -38.12
C GLN A 186 2.57 -48.88 -37.85
N THR A 187 2.62 -50.04 -37.20
CA THR A 187 3.89 -50.74 -36.92
C THR A 187 4.56 -51.20 -38.21
N ALA A 188 3.80 -51.78 -39.14
CA ALA A 188 4.31 -52.18 -40.45
C ALA A 188 4.73 -50.96 -41.29
N TYR A 189 3.97 -49.85 -41.24
CA TYR A 189 4.28 -48.62 -41.95
C TYR A 189 5.59 -48.00 -41.47
N ILE A 190 5.81 -47.91 -40.15
CA ILE A 190 7.08 -47.42 -39.58
C ILE A 190 8.27 -48.28 -40.02
N GLN A 191 8.11 -49.61 -40.05
CA GLN A 191 9.18 -50.53 -40.45
C GLN A 191 9.53 -50.41 -41.93
N ASN A 192 8.53 -50.15 -42.78
CA ASN A 192 8.70 -50.09 -44.23
C ASN A 192 8.98 -48.67 -44.77
N HIS A 193 8.81 -47.63 -43.95
CA HIS A 193 9.01 -46.22 -44.34
C HIS A 193 10.00 -45.50 -43.40
N PRO A 194 11.30 -45.86 -43.39
CA PRO A 194 12.31 -45.17 -42.56
C PRO A 194 12.42 -43.67 -42.88
N GLU A 195 12.13 -43.25 -44.11
CA GLU A 195 12.06 -41.86 -44.53
C GLU A 195 10.97 -41.06 -43.80
N PHE A 196 9.83 -41.69 -43.46
CA PHE A 196 8.77 -41.05 -42.70
C PHE A 196 9.22 -40.75 -41.26
N ILE A 197 9.99 -41.67 -40.65
CA ILE A 197 10.59 -41.45 -39.32
C ILE A 197 11.60 -40.32 -39.36
N GLN A 198 12.43 -40.23 -40.40
CA GLN A 198 13.39 -39.13 -40.55
C GLN A 198 12.70 -37.77 -40.73
N GLU A 199 11.63 -37.70 -41.52
CA GLU A 199 10.81 -36.50 -41.70
C GLU A 199 10.17 -36.06 -40.37
N MET A 200 9.62 -37.01 -39.60
CA MET A 200 9.06 -36.76 -38.27
C MET A 200 10.10 -36.29 -37.24
N GLN A 201 11.31 -36.85 -37.27
CA GLN A 201 12.42 -36.39 -36.42
C GLN A 201 12.86 -34.98 -36.77
N ASN A 202 12.98 -34.66 -38.06
CA ASN A 202 13.32 -33.32 -38.52
C ASN A 202 12.27 -32.29 -38.11
N MET A 203 10.98 -32.65 -38.20
CA MET A 203 9.88 -31.84 -37.70
C MET A 203 10.00 -31.61 -36.18
N ALA A 204 10.31 -32.65 -35.40
CA ALA A 204 10.47 -32.53 -33.95
C ALA A 204 11.63 -31.59 -33.56
N VAL A 205 12.78 -31.67 -34.25
CA VAL A 205 13.92 -30.76 -34.02
C VAL A 205 13.54 -29.32 -34.32
N LYS A 206 12.85 -29.07 -35.43
CA LYS A 206 12.37 -27.71 -35.79
C LYS A 206 11.33 -27.20 -34.82
N ALA A 207 10.42 -28.05 -34.35
CA ALA A 207 9.43 -27.70 -33.33
C ALA A 207 10.09 -27.35 -31.98
N GLN A 208 11.16 -28.06 -31.61
CA GLN A 208 11.95 -27.72 -30.42
C GLN A 208 12.64 -26.36 -30.59
N ALA A 209 13.31 -26.13 -31.71
CA ALA A 209 13.96 -24.84 -31.99
C ALA A 209 12.95 -23.68 -31.99
N PHE A 210 11.76 -23.90 -32.56
CA PHE A 210 10.65 -22.95 -32.50
C PHE A 210 10.20 -22.69 -31.07
N GLY A 211 10.04 -23.74 -30.25
CA GLY A 211 9.69 -23.58 -28.82
C GLY A 211 10.74 -22.80 -28.03
N GLU A 212 12.02 -23.04 -28.29
CA GLU A 212 13.13 -22.29 -27.70
C GLU A 212 13.09 -20.80 -28.13
N GLU A 213 12.79 -20.51 -29.39
CA GLU A 213 12.65 -19.14 -29.90
C GLU A 213 11.40 -18.44 -29.34
N ALA A 214 10.27 -19.15 -29.28
CA ALA A 214 9.02 -18.66 -28.70
C ALA A 214 9.17 -18.37 -27.20
N SER A 215 9.89 -19.20 -26.47
CA SER A 215 10.10 -19.00 -25.03
C SER A 215 10.96 -17.78 -24.69
N LYS A 216 11.72 -17.24 -25.65
CA LYS A 216 12.45 -15.97 -25.49
C LYS A 216 11.54 -14.74 -25.62
N ILE A 217 10.35 -14.89 -26.20
CA ILE A 217 9.38 -13.80 -26.26
C ILE A 217 8.84 -13.53 -24.85
N GLY A 218 8.98 -12.28 -24.39
CA GLY A 218 8.57 -11.89 -23.04
C GLY A 218 9.37 -12.54 -21.92
N GLU A 219 10.53 -13.14 -22.21
CA GLU A 219 11.42 -13.70 -21.17
C GLU A 219 11.91 -12.59 -20.23
N GLY A 220 12.36 -11.46 -20.77
CA GLY A 220 12.82 -10.33 -19.96
C GLY A 220 11.72 -9.75 -19.06
N ALA A 221 10.46 -9.73 -19.51
CA ALA A 221 9.33 -9.32 -18.67
C ALA A 221 9.07 -10.29 -17.51
N ARG A 222 9.11 -11.60 -17.77
CA ARG A 222 8.94 -12.64 -16.72
C ARG A 222 10.10 -12.64 -15.72
N THR A 223 11.34 -12.48 -16.19
CA THR A 223 12.51 -12.33 -15.32
C THR A 223 12.41 -11.07 -14.48
N MET A 224 12.00 -9.95 -15.08
CA MET A 224 11.75 -8.69 -14.37
C MET A 224 10.72 -8.88 -13.25
N GLU A 225 9.56 -9.48 -13.54
CA GLU A 225 8.51 -9.74 -12.55
C GLU A 225 9.05 -10.59 -11.38
N THR A 226 9.80 -11.65 -11.68
CA THR A 226 10.40 -12.53 -10.66
C THR A 226 11.44 -11.78 -9.81
N GLU A 227 12.37 -11.04 -10.42
CA GLU A 227 13.39 -10.26 -9.71
C GLU A 227 12.75 -9.15 -8.86
N LEU A 228 11.71 -8.47 -9.36
CA LEU A 228 10.98 -7.43 -8.64
C LEU A 228 10.16 -7.99 -7.46
N GLY A 229 9.56 -9.18 -7.61
CA GLY A 229 8.87 -9.87 -6.53
C GLY A 229 9.83 -10.22 -5.38
N GLN A 230 11.02 -10.73 -5.70
CA GLN A 230 12.05 -11.00 -4.70
C GLN A 230 12.58 -9.72 -4.05
N LEU A 231 12.82 -8.67 -4.83
CA LEU A 231 13.25 -7.37 -4.32
C LEU A 231 12.23 -6.78 -3.34
N SER A 232 10.95 -6.83 -3.69
CA SER A 232 9.85 -6.31 -2.86
C SER A 232 9.70 -7.10 -1.57
N LYS A 233 9.85 -8.43 -1.62
CA LYS A 233 9.89 -9.27 -0.41
C LYS A 233 11.05 -8.88 0.51
N ARG A 234 12.26 -8.70 -0.03
CA ARG A 234 13.43 -8.27 0.78
C ARG A 234 13.22 -6.92 1.44
N LEU A 235 12.60 -5.96 0.73
CA LEU A 235 12.27 -4.66 1.32
C LEU A 235 11.27 -4.84 2.46
N LEU A 236 10.18 -5.59 2.24
CA LEU A 236 9.17 -5.85 3.25
C LEU A 236 9.77 -6.50 4.50
N ASP A 237 10.61 -7.52 4.34
CA ASP A 237 11.27 -8.20 5.47
C ASP A 237 12.12 -7.22 6.31
N ARG A 238 12.85 -6.30 5.64
CA ARG A 238 13.63 -5.26 6.33
C ARG A 238 12.75 -4.22 7.02
N GLU A 239 11.71 -3.74 6.36
CA GLU A 239 10.79 -2.77 6.95
C GLU A 239 10.06 -3.37 8.16
N MET A 240 9.60 -4.61 8.07
CA MET A 240 8.97 -5.30 9.21
C MET A 240 9.94 -5.50 10.37
N ALA A 241 11.23 -5.75 10.12
CA ALA A 241 12.23 -5.84 11.18
C ALA A 241 12.42 -4.50 11.91
N GLU A 242 12.41 -3.38 11.18
CA GLU A 242 12.53 -2.03 11.76
C GLU A 242 11.24 -1.61 12.49
N LEU A 243 10.06 -1.91 11.94
CA LEU A 243 8.77 -1.60 12.56
C LEU A 243 8.52 -2.42 13.84
N ASN A 244 9.04 -3.65 13.90
CA ASN A 244 8.95 -4.51 15.08
C ASN A 244 10.14 -4.32 16.05
N HIS A 245 10.96 -3.27 15.89
CA HIS A 245 12.07 -3.01 16.81
C HIS A 245 11.52 -2.76 18.22
N ASN A 246 12.06 -3.49 19.19
CA ASN A 246 11.58 -3.46 20.57
C ASN A 246 12.34 -2.40 21.40
N TYR A 247 11.60 -1.49 22.03
CA TYR A 247 12.11 -0.42 22.89
C TYR A 247 11.92 -0.68 24.41
N ASP A 248 11.39 -1.84 24.80
CA ASP A 248 11.05 -2.22 26.18
C ASP A 248 12.26 -2.14 27.11
N ALA A 249 13.44 -2.53 26.63
CA ALA A 249 14.68 -2.50 27.42
C ALA A 249 15.09 -1.07 27.81
N ILE A 250 14.84 -0.09 26.93
CA ILE A 250 15.04 1.32 27.24
C ILE A 250 13.96 1.76 28.23
N GLY A 251 12.69 1.44 27.96
CA GLY A 251 11.57 1.86 28.78
C GLY A 251 11.61 1.34 30.22
N ALA A 252 12.04 0.09 30.41
CA ALA A 252 12.15 -0.55 31.72
C ALA A 252 13.05 0.21 32.72
N LYS A 253 14.00 1.02 32.24
CA LYS A 253 14.88 1.85 33.08
C LYS A 253 14.15 3.01 33.76
N TYR A 254 13.07 3.49 33.15
CA TYR A 254 12.37 4.73 33.52
C TYR A 254 10.93 4.49 33.99
N GLN A 255 10.25 3.49 33.43
CA GLN A 255 8.82 3.19 33.60
C GLN A 255 8.33 3.26 35.06
N THR A 256 8.88 2.41 35.93
CA THR A 256 8.43 2.30 37.34
C THR A 256 8.69 3.58 38.13
N LYS A 257 9.79 4.29 37.85
CA LYS A 257 10.12 5.55 38.52
C LYS A 257 9.14 6.64 38.14
N LEU A 258 8.88 6.80 36.84
CA LEU A 258 7.90 7.76 36.33
C LEU A 258 6.50 7.48 36.85
N GLN A 259 6.03 6.22 36.80
CA GLN A 259 4.73 5.84 37.38
C GLN A 259 4.62 6.18 38.86
N THR A 260 5.70 6.01 39.63
CA THR A 260 5.73 6.34 41.05
C THR A 260 5.61 7.85 41.27
N ILE A 261 6.36 8.66 40.52
CA ILE A 261 6.31 10.12 40.62
C ILE A 261 4.93 10.65 40.21
N TYR A 262 4.38 10.19 39.09
CA TYR A 262 3.05 10.60 38.63
C TYR A 262 1.97 10.27 39.67
N LYS A 263 1.99 9.08 40.29
CA LYS A 263 1.09 8.74 41.40
C LYS A 263 1.20 9.72 42.58
N GLN A 264 2.42 10.15 42.93
CA GLN A 264 2.63 11.12 44.01
C GLN A 264 2.08 12.50 43.67
N ILE A 265 2.20 12.93 42.41
CA ILE A 265 1.64 14.20 41.92
C ILE A 265 0.13 14.24 42.10
N PHE A 266 -0.58 13.16 41.74
CA PHE A 266 -2.03 13.12 41.87
C PHE A 266 -2.49 12.96 43.32
N ALA A 267 -1.68 12.33 44.18
CA ALA A 267 -1.95 12.17 45.61
C ALA A 267 -1.77 13.44 46.46
N THR A 268 -1.23 14.54 45.92
CA THR A 268 -0.99 15.78 46.69
C THR A 268 -1.64 17.01 46.03
N ASN A 269 -2.07 17.97 46.85
CA ASN A 269 -2.58 19.27 46.41
C ASN A 269 -1.61 20.42 46.73
N ASP A 270 -0.44 20.12 47.32
CA ASP A 270 0.60 21.11 47.54
C ASP A 270 1.28 21.43 46.21
N GLN A 271 1.03 22.64 45.72
CA GLN A 271 1.53 23.10 44.42
C GLN A 271 3.06 23.16 44.34
N THR A 272 3.74 23.46 45.45
CA THR A 272 5.22 23.47 45.47
C THR A 272 5.76 22.06 45.30
N LYS A 273 5.10 21.09 45.93
CA LYS A 273 5.44 19.67 45.80
C LYS A 273 5.12 19.13 44.42
N VAL A 274 3.97 19.52 43.84
CA VAL A 274 3.60 19.17 42.46
C VAL A 274 4.65 19.68 41.47
N ASP A 275 5.07 20.95 41.58
CA ASP A 275 6.13 21.53 40.74
C ASP A 275 7.44 20.74 40.84
N ALA A 276 7.90 20.42 42.07
CA ALA A 276 9.14 19.68 42.28
C ALA A 276 9.10 18.25 41.72
N LEU A 277 7.96 17.56 41.87
CA LEU A 277 7.77 16.21 41.33
C LEU A 277 7.73 16.21 39.80
N TYR A 278 7.08 17.20 39.18
CA TYR A 278 7.13 17.32 37.71
C TYR A 278 8.53 17.69 37.21
N ASP A 279 9.30 18.53 37.90
CA ASP A 279 10.69 18.83 37.52
C ASP A 279 11.55 17.54 37.46
N GLU A 280 11.33 16.60 38.41
CA GLU A 280 11.98 15.28 38.40
C GLU A 280 11.46 14.38 37.27
N ALA A 281 10.13 14.30 37.10
CA ALA A 281 9.50 13.48 36.08
C ALA A 281 9.88 13.93 34.66
N ASP A 282 9.87 15.23 34.39
CA ASP A 282 10.20 15.82 33.09
C ASP A 282 11.65 15.51 32.69
N LYS A 283 12.58 15.53 33.66
CA LYS A 283 13.97 15.12 33.41
C LYS A 283 14.07 13.65 33.05
N LEU A 284 13.44 12.77 33.83
CA LEU A 284 13.45 11.32 33.57
C LEU A 284 12.77 10.97 32.24
N LEU A 285 11.66 11.64 31.91
CA LEU A 285 10.95 11.46 30.66
C LEU A 285 11.81 11.93 29.48
N TYR A 286 12.48 13.08 29.60
CA TYR A 286 13.40 13.56 28.57
C TYR A 286 14.56 12.58 28.35
N ASP A 287 15.18 12.08 29.42
CA ASP A 287 16.29 11.12 29.33
C ASP A 287 15.85 9.83 28.62
N TYR A 288 14.67 9.29 28.95
CA TYR A 288 14.05 8.18 28.22
C TYR A 288 13.86 8.51 26.75
N ARG A 289 13.17 9.61 26.44
CA ARG A 289 12.82 9.99 25.07
C ARG A 289 14.07 10.23 24.23
N LEU A 290 15.14 10.78 24.81
CA LEU A 290 16.40 11.00 24.12
C LEU A 290 17.09 9.68 23.77
N GLU A 291 17.11 8.72 24.70
CA GLU A 291 17.67 7.38 24.47
C GLU A 291 16.87 6.64 23.39
N ALA A 292 15.54 6.60 23.51
CA ALA A 292 14.64 6.01 22.52
C ALA A 292 14.75 6.70 21.15
N ALA A 293 14.82 8.03 21.11
CA ALA A 293 14.96 8.79 19.87
C ALA A 293 16.26 8.50 19.15
N ARG A 294 17.37 8.23 19.85
CA ARG A 294 18.64 7.87 19.18
C ARG A 294 18.52 6.56 18.41
N GLU A 295 17.93 5.54 19.03
CA GLU A 295 17.70 4.25 18.36
C GLU A 295 16.64 4.35 17.26
N TYR A 296 15.50 4.99 17.56
CA TYR A 296 14.42 5.15 16.60
C TYR A 296 14.86 5.95 15.37
N ARG A 297 15.61 7.04 15.57
CA ARG A 297 16.19 7.81 14.46
C ARG A 297 17.12 6.95 13.61
N ALA A 298 17.94 6.09 14.22
CA ALA A 298 18.80 5.18 13.46
C ALA A 298 17.98 4.17 12.64
N SER A 299 16.84 3.70 13.17
CA SER A 299 15.87 2.89 12.44
C SER A 299 15.27 3.64 11.24
N LEU A 300 14.77 4.85 11.44
CA LEU A 300 14.26 5.70 10.35
C LEU A 300 15.33 5.95 9.26
N GLN A 301 16.58 6.18 9.65
CA GLN A 301 17.69 6.33 8.71
C GLN A 301 17.90 5.06 7.86
N ARG A 302 17.80 3.87 8.44
CA ARG A 302 17.91 2.60 7.71
C ARG A 302 16.73 2.39 6.77
N ARG A 303 15.50 2.74 7.17
CA ARG A 303 14.30 2.67 6.30
C ARG A 303 14.40 3.61 5.09
N ILE A 304 14.90 4.83 5.29
CA ILE A 304 15.22 5.76 4.18
C ILE A 304 16.28 5.16 3.24
N ALA A 305 17.35 4.58 3.80
CA ALA A 305 18.41 3.97 3.00
C ALA A 305 17.90 2.75 2.20
N ASN A 306 17.09 1.90 2.82
CA ASN A 306 16.43 0.75 2.18
C ASN A 306 15.54 1.20 1.02
N SER A 307 14.74 2.26 1.21
CA SER A 307 13.86 2.82 0.17
C SER A 307 14.63 3.36 -1.03
N LYS A 308 15.79 4.01 -0.79
CA LYS A 308 16.68 4.49 -1.86
C LYS A 308 17.35 3.34 -2.61
N GLN A 309 17.82 2.32 -1.87
CA GLN A 309 18.38 1.12 -2.47
C GLN A 309 17.35 0.39 -3.33
N TYR A 310 16.11 0.28 -2.85
CA TYR A 310 15.01 -0.36 -3.59
C TYR A 310 14.77 0.32 -4.95
N ALA A 311 14.64 1.65 -5.00
CA ALA A 311 14.46 2.34 -6.28
C ALA A 311 15.64 2.13 -7.24
N SER A 312 16.87 2.19 -6.73
CA SER A 312 18.05 1.93 -7.56
C SER A 312 18.05 0.51 -8.14
N GLU A 313 17.72 -0.50 -7.34
CA GLU A 313 17.64 -1.89 -7.79
C GLU A 313 16.45 -2.12 -8.72
N TYR A 314 15.29 -1.53 -8.43
CA TYR A 314 14.09 -1.56 -9.26
C TYR A 314 14.40 -1.06 -10.67
N ASN A 315 14.96 0.16 -10.78
CA ASN A 315 15.34 0.74 -12.06
C ASN A 315 16.36 -0.12 -12.80
N ARG A 316 17.34 -0.71 -12.11
CA ARG A 316 18.30 -1.64 -12.73
C ARG A 316 17.60 -2.85 -13.34
N ILE A 317 16.62 -3.43 -12.64
CA ILE A 317 15.86 -4.60 -13.10
C ILE A 317 14.99 -4.23 -14.32
N VAL A 318 14.24 -3.12 -14.23
CA VAL A 318 13.40 -2.63 -15.34
C VAL A 318 14.23 -2.29 -16.58
N ASN A 319 15.39 -1.64 -16.41
CA ASN A 319 16.26 -1.30 -17.54
C ASN A 319 16.75 -2.53 -18.32
N LYS A 320 16.94 -3.69 -17.66
CA LYS A 320 17.27 -4.94 -18.37
C LYS A 320 16.13 -5.36 -19.32
N ALA A 321 14.88 -5.29 -18.86
CA ALA A 321 13.71 -5.65 -19.67
C ALA A 321 13.40 -4.63 -20.76
N VAL A 322 13.72 -3.35 -20.54
CA VAL A 322 13.68 -2.32 -21.59
C VAL A 322 14.71 -2.63 -22.68
N ALA A 323 15.92 -3.04 -22.30
CA ALA A 323 16.99 -3.37 -23.25
C ALA A 323 16.64 -4.58 -24.14
N THR A 324 15.84 -5.52 -23.64
CA THR A 324 15.31 -6.65 -24.45
C THR A 324 14.05 -6.30 -25.22
N GLY A 325 13.51 -5.09 -25.06
CA GLY A 325 12.27 -4.64 -25.69
C GLY A 325 11.02 -5.36 -25.16
N ASP A 326 11.10 -5.99 -23.99
CA ASP A 326 9.98 -6.69 -23.36
C ASP A 326 9.08 -5.76 -22.55
N VAL A 327 9.56 -4.54 -22.23
CA VAL A 327 8.75 -3.47 -21.61
C VAL A 327 9.11 -2.09 -22.18
N PRO A 328 8.20 -1.11 -22.16
CA PRO A 328 8.47 0.24 -22.64
C PRO A 328 9.34 1.06 -21.66
N LYS A 329 10.01 2.10 -22.17
CA LYS A 329 11.01 2.89 -21.43
C LYS A 329 10.37 3.83 -20.40
N CYS A 330 9.15 4.30 -20.65
CA CYS A 330 8.31 5.08 -19.72
C CYS A 330 8.12 4.46 -18.32
N ILE A 331 8.40 3.16 -18.15
CA ILE A 331 8.31 2.49 -16.84
C ILE A 331 9.54 2.82 -15.96
N VAL A 332 10.67 3.17 -16.58
CA VAL A 332 11.91 3.53 -15.88
C VAL A 332 11.72 4.83 -15.11
N GLY A 333 12.18 4.87 -13.86
CA GLY A 333 12.12 6.07 -13.02
C GLY A 333 10.79 6.27 -12.28
N ARG A 334 9.74 5.46 -12.55
CA ARG A 334 8.49 5.49 -11.77
C ARG A 334 8.73 5.20 -10.29
N SER A 335 9.69 4.33 -9.98
CA SER A 335 10.08 4.06 -8.60
C SER A 335 10.69 5.27 -7.90
N ASP A 336 11.25 6.24 -8.62
CA ASP A 336 11.96 7.35 -8.01
C ASP A 336 10.99 8.32 -7.33
N LEU A 337 9.86 8.62 -7.99
CA LEU A 337 8.78 9.39 -7.38
C LEU A 337 8.16 8.64 -6.19
N ASN A 338 7.96 7.32 -6.32
CA ASN A 338 7.47 6.50 -5.21
C ASN A 338 8.43 6.56 -4.01
N THR A 339 9.75 6.54 -4.25
CA THR A 339 10.75 6.68 -3.19
C THR A 339 10.71 8.05 -2.53
N VAL A 340 10.38 9.14 -3.24
CA VAL A 340 10.11 10.43 -2.59
C VAL A 340 8.94 10.31 -1.61
N THR A 341 7.84 9.70 -2.03
CA THR A 341 6.68 9.46 -1.14
C THR A 341 7.04 8.58 0.05
N PHE A 342 7.76 7.48 -0.15
CA PHE A 342 8.18 6.61 0.95
C PHE A 342 9.06 7.35 1.95
N VAL A 343 10.05 8.12 1.47
CA VAL A 343 10.93 8.89 2.35
C VAL A 343 10.14 9.98 3.08
N ALA A 344 9.22 10.67 2.40
CA ALA A 344 8.33 11.64 3.04
C ALA A 344 7.51 11.00 4.18
N ASN A 345 6.88 9.84 3.95
CA ASN A 345 6.14 9.13 4.98
C ASN A 345 7.03 8.76 6.17
N VAL A 346 8.23 8.21 5.93
CA VAL A 346 9.19 7.89 7.01
C VAL A 346 9.62 9.14 7.78
N LEU A 347 9.74 10.29 7.11
CA LEU A 347 10.06 11.57 7.75
C LEU A 347 8.92 12.08 8.63
N GLU A 348 7.65 11.91 8.25
CA GLU A 348 6.47 12.27 9.06
C GLU A 348 6.42 11.49 10.38
N GLU A 349 6.85 10.22 10.35
CA GLU A 349 6.87 9.36 11.53
C GLU A 349 7.83 9.87 12.63
N ALA A 350 8.83 10.71 12.28
CA ALA A 350 9.87 11.16 13.21
C ALA A 350 9.34 11.85 14.48
N TYR A 351 8.21 12.55 14.38
CA TYR A 351 7.53 13.15 15.53
C TYR A 351 6.25 12.42 15.95
N ALA A 352 5.63 11.67 15.05
CA ALA A 352 4.33 11.05 15.29
C ALA A 352 4.44 9.75 16.09
N ASN A 353 5.50 8.97 15.86
CA ASN A 353 5.58 7.57 16.29
C ASN A 353 6.82 7.28 17.15
N LEU A 354 7.36 8.29 17.84
CA LEU A 354 8.41 8.03 18.83
C LEU A 354 7.85 7.05 19.88
N PRO A 355 8.60 6.00 20.28
CA PRO A 355 8.16 5.08 21.32
C PRO A 355 7.76 5.83 22.60
N GLU A 356 6.56 5.53 23.09
CA GLU A 356 6.00 6.11 24.32
C GLU A 356 6.01 5.05 25.44
N LEU A 357 6.06 5.54 26.68
CA LEU A 357 5.93 4.73 27.89
C LEU A 357 4.46 4.56 28.27
N GLU A 358 4.13 3.49 29.01
CA GLU A 358 2.82 3.43 29.69
C GLU A 358 2.73 4.44 30.85
N ALA A 359 3.87 4.97 31.31
CA ALA A 359 3.90 5.96 32.38
C ALA A 359 3.37 7.30 31.86
N SER A 360 2.15 7.66 32.27
CA SER A 360 1.46 8.85 31.77
C SER A 360 1.51 10.01 32.77
N PRO A 361 1.86 11.25 32.35
CA PRO A 361 1.86 12.43 33.22
C PRO A 361 0.44 12.92 33.58
N VAL A 362 -0.59 12.20 33.12
CA VAL A 362 -2.01 12.57 33.22
C VAL A 362 -2.76 11.47 33.96
N GLU A 363 -3.72 11.86 34.79
CA GLU A 363 -4.62 10.93 35.45
C GLU A 363 -5.79 10.62 34.51
N GLU A 364 -5.95 9.34 34.21
CA GLU A 364 -6.97 8.84 33.30
C GLU A 364 -8.14 8.25 34.07
N THR A 365 -9.36 8.65 33.70
CA THR A 365 -10.61 8.14 34.26
C THR A 365 -11.52 7.71 33.12
N THR A 366 -11.86 6.43 33.06
CA THR A 366 -12.85 5.92 32.12
C THR A 366 -14.21 6.52 32.43
N LEU A 367 -14.74 7.33 31.51
CA LEU A 367 -16.08 7.91 31.61
C LEU A 367 -17.14 6.98 31.02
N TYR A 368 -16.76 6.22 30.01
CA TYR A 368 -17.66 5.30 29.32
C TYR A 368 -16.88 4.17 28.68
N GLU A 369 -17.45 2.97 28.66
CA GLU A 369 -16.90 1.81 27.98
C GLU A 369 -18.01 1.14 27.16
N LEU A 370 -17.70 0.88 25.89
CA LEU A 370 -18.60 0.17 24.99
C LEU A 370 -18.77 -1.30 25.41
N PRO A 371 -19.89 -1.93 25.03
CA PRO A 371 -20.02 -3.38 25.15
C PRO A 371 -18.88 -4.13 24.43
N ALA A 372 -18.52 -5.29 24.95
CA ALA A 372 -17.47 -6.13 24.37
C ALA A 372 -17.70 -6.40 22.87
N GLY A 373 -16.63 -6.30 22.09
CA GLY A 373 -16.65 -6.47 20.64
C GLY A 373 -16.98 -5.20 19.83
N TYR A 374 -17.30 -4.08 20.49
CA TYR A 374 -17.48 -2.78 19.83
C TYR A 374 -16.26 -1.87 20.06
N THR A 375 -15.95 -1.07 19.05
CA THR A 375 -14.98 0.03 19.11
C THR A 375 -15.62 1.30 18.59
N PHE A 376 -15.14 2.46 19.04
CA PHE A 376 -15.61 3.72 18.47
C PHE A 376 -15.11 3.85 17.02
N ALA A 377 -16.04 4.16 16.11
CA ALA A 377 -15.73 4.33 14.69
C ALA A 377 -15.30 5.79 14.44
N THR A 378 -14.02 6.00 14.15
CA THR A 378 -13.48 7.35 13.87
C THR A 378 -13.72 7.79 12.43
N TRP A 379 -14.00 6.88 11.50
CA TRP A 379 -14.03 7.14 10.05
C TRP A 379 -15.44 7.35 9.48
N GLU A 380 -16.49 6.84 10.14
CA GLU A 380 -17.86 6.92 9.63
C GLU A 380 -18.52 8.29 9.86
N ASN A 381 -17.88 9.18 10.61
CA ASN A 381 -18.14 10.61 10.49
C ASN A 381 -17.20 11.19 9.40
N ARG A 382 -17.71 11.39 8.18
CA ARG A 382 -17.06 12.28 7.18
C ARG A 382 -17.11 13.77 7.57
N GLY A 383 -17.19 14.05 8.87
CA GLY A 383 -16.70 15.27 9.47
C GLY A 383 -15.63 14.84 10.45
N TYR A 384 -14.43 15.41 10.31
CA TYR A 384 -13.56 15.68 11.44
C TYR A 384 -14.37 15.69 12.74
N ILE A 385 -14.04 14.86 13.73
CA ILE A 385 -14.37 15.22 15.12
C ILE A 385 -13.62 16.53 15.29
N GLU A 386 -14.28 17.65 15.00
CA GLU A 386 -13.67 18.97 15.11
C GLU A 386 -13.18 19.06 16.54
N THR A 387 -11.86 19.00 16.66
CA THR A 387 -11.11 18.99 17.88
C THR A 387 -11.52 20.23 18.66
N GLY A 388 -12.38 19.99 19.65
CA GLY A 388 -12.84 20.93 20.66
C GLY A 388 -14.17 21.70 20.42
N GLY A 389 -14.96 21.41 19.37
CA GLY A 389 -16.24 22.13 19.15
C GLY A 389 -17.51 21.32 19.39
N SER A 390 -17.44 19.99 19.25
CA SER A 390 -18.64 19.13 19.20
C SER A 390 -18.99 18.45 20.53
N PHE A 391 -18.04 18.46 21.47
CA PHE A 391 -18.13 17.86 22.80
C PHE A 391 -17.73 18.88 23.86
N SER A 392 -18.52 18.97 24.92
CA SER A 392 -18.28 19.80 26.09
C SER A 392 -18.14 18.93 27.33
N LEU A 393 -17.32 19.36 28.28
CA LEU A 393 -17.21 18.74 29.60
C LEU A 393 -18.28 19.33 30.56
N SER A 394 -19.57 19.24 30.21
CA SER A 394 -20.67 19.86 30.97
C SER A 394 -21.94 19.02 31.17
N GLY A 395 -21.90 17.69 30.96
CA GLY A 395 -23.05 16.79 31.13
C GLY A 395 -23.05 15.99 32.45
N ALA A 396 -24.18 15.34 32.78
CA ALA A 396 -24.37 14.52 34.00
C ALA A 396 -23.34 13.37 34.17
N ASN A 397 -22.69 12.95 33.06
CA ASN A 397 -21.63 11.94 33.04
C ASN A 397 -20.25 12.53 32.64
N GLY A 398 -20.06 13.84 32.77
CA GLY A 398 -18.79 14.52 32.47
C GLY A 398 -18.57 14.88 31.00
N ILE A 399 -19.40 14.40 30.04
CA ILE A 399 -19.36 14.79 28.62
C ILE A 399 -20.79 15.08 28.13
N SER A 400 -20.96 16.20 27.41
CA SER A 400 -22.15 16.56 26.66
C SER A 400 -21.74 16.79 25.20
N GLY A 401 -22.22 15.92 24.30
CA GLY A 401 -22.03 16.05 22.87
C GLY A 401 -23.31 16.56 22.20
N SER A 402 -23.18 17.35 21.14
CA SER A 402 -24.32 17.72 20.30
C SER A 402 -24.68 16.64 19.27
N PHE A 403 -24.03 15.46 19.33
CA PHE A 403 -24.22 14.37 18.37
C PHE A 403 -23.91 12.97 18.95
N PRO A 404 -24.57 11.90 18.45
CA PRO A 404 -24.18 10.51 18.69
C PRO A 404 -22.72 10.22 18.36
N LEU A 405 -22.04 9.46 19.22
CA LEU A 405 -20.78 8.80 18.89
C LEU A 405 -21.05 7.47 18.20
N LEU A 406 -20.50 7.25 17.01
CA LEU A 406 -20.65 5.98 16.29
C LEU A 406 -19.71 4.92 16.86
N ALA A 407 -20.20 3.68 16.88
CA ALA A 407 -19.44 2.50 17.25
C ALA A 407 -19.64 1.40 16.22
N SER A 408 -18.55 0.75 15.83
CA SER A 408 -18.54 -0.43 14.96
C SER A 408 -18.38 -1.68 15.79
N GLY A 409 -19.16 -2.71 15.48
CA GLY A 409 -19.13 -4.01 16.15
C GLY A 409 -18.90 -5.17 15.18
N PRO A 410 -19.05 -6.42 15.68
CA PRO A 410 -18.85 -7.62 14.89
C PRO A 410 -19.82 -7.68 13.70
N GLU A 411 -19.37 -8.31 12.60
CA GLU A 411 -20.20 -8.56 11.41
C GLU A 411 -20.77 -7.28 10.76
N GLY A 412 -20.09 -6.14 10.92
CA GLY A 412 -20.53 -4.86 10.35
C GLY A 412 -21.69 -4.23 11.11
N ALA A 413 -21.98 -4.68 12.34
CA ALA A 413 -22.97 -4.03 13.19
C ALA A 413 -22.55 -2.59 13.51
N VAL A 414 -23.48 -1.65 13.41
CA VAL A 414 -23.24 -0.25 13.76
C VAL A 414 -24.13 0.15 14.92
N ALA A 415 -23.59 0.96 15.82
CA ALA A 415 -24.26 1.45 17.01
C ALA A 415 -23.94 2.92 17.26
N VAL A 416 -24.72 3.53 18.14
CA VAL A 416 -24.48 4.88 18.64
C VAL A 416 -24.42 4.90 20.15
N VAL A 417 -23.61 5.81 20.68
CA VAL A 417 -23.65 6.26 22.07
C VAL A 417 -24.21 7.67 22.10
N GLU A 418 -25.41 7.82 22.68
CA GLU A 418 -26.11 9.09 22.83
C GLU A 418 -26.47 9.30 24.30
N ASN A 419 -26.06 10.42 24.89
CA ASN A 419 -26.34 10.73 26.31
C ASN A 419 -25.92 9.59 27.25
N GLY A 420 -24.79 8.93 26.96
CA GLY A 420 -24.27 7.81 27.74
C GLY A 420 -25.03 6.49 27.57
N LYS A 421 -25.91 6.37 26.57
CA LYS A 421 -26.64 5.13 26.26
C LYS A 421 -26.21 4.57 24.92
N PHE A 422 -25.89 3.27 24.93
CA PHE A 422 -25.60 2.51 23.73
C PHE A 422 -26.89 1.98 23.10
N ARG A 423 -27.04 2.12 21.78
CA ARG A 423 -28.01 1.34 21.01
C ARG A 423 -27.47 1.00 19.63
N LYS A 424 -27.85 -0.17 19.13
CA LYS A 424 -27.62 -0.54 17.73
C LYS A 424 -28.49 0.30 16.80
N ILE A 425 -27.99 0.60 15.62
CA ILE A 425 -28.70 1.37 14.59
C ILE A 425 -28.78 0.56 13.29
N SER A 426 -29.71 0.96 12.41
CA SER A 426 -29.80 0.40 11.06
C SER A 426 -28.92 1.17 10.07
N GLN A 427 -28.60 0.57 8.92
CA GLN A 427 -27.89 1.26 7.83
C GLN A 427 -28.61 2.55 7.38
N ASN A 428 -29.94 2.51 7.28
CA ASN A 428 -30.74 3.68 6.91
C ASN A 428 -30.59 4.83 7.92
N GLU A 429 -30.46 4.50 9.21
CA GLU A 429 -30.21 5.49 10.25
C GLU A 429 -28.79 6.03 10.19
N LEU A 430 -27.79 5.17 9.94
CA LEU A 430 -26.41 5.59 9.70
C LEU A 430 -26.33 6.58 8.53
N ASP A 431 -26.95 6.27 7.39
CA ASP A 431 -26.98 7.16 6.22
C ASP A 431 -27.67 8.49 6.52
N LYS A 432 -28.67 8.50 7.41
CA LYS A 432 -29.33 9.72 7.88
C LYS A 432 -28.39 10.55 8.75
N LEU A 433 -27.72 9.92 9.72
CA LEU A 433 -26.75 10.60 10.59
C LEU A 433 -25.58 11.18 9.76
N ASN A 434 -25.08 10.42 8.78
CA ASN A 434 -24.01 10.86 7.89
C ASN A 434 -24.44 12.06 7.02
N ARG A 435 -25.66 12.05 6.50
CA ARG A 435 -26.22 13.22 5.78
C ARG A 435 -26.36 14.43 6.69
N GLN A 436 -26.84 14.26 7.92
CA GLN A 436 -26.94 15.35 8.90
C GLN A 436 -25.56 15.93 9.26
N ALA A 437 -24.54 15.08 9.37
CA ALA A 437 -23.16 15.51 9.58
C ALA A 437 -22.63 16.31 8.38
N ASN A 438 -22.84 15.83 7.15
CA ASN A 438 -22.42 16.52 5.92
C ASN A 438 -23.11 17.87 5.75
N ASP A 439 -24.43 17.93 5.93
CA ASP A 439 -25.21 19.18 5.85
C ASP A 439 -24.71 20.20 6.85
N ARG A 440 -24.31 19.77 8.05
CA ARG A 440 -23.71 20.64 9.06
C ARG A 440 -22.34 21.15 8.63
N ASN A 441 -21.46 20.27 8.15
CA ASN A 441 -20.14 20.67 7.68
C ASN A 441 -20.24 21.67 6.53
N TYR A 442 -21.23 21.50 5.66
CA TYR A 442 -21.52 22.42 4.56
C TYR A 442 -22.12 23.76 5.04
N ARG A 443 -22.96 23.76 6.08
CA ARG A 443 -23.66 24.95 6.61
C ARG A 443 -22.87 25.72 7.68
N LYS A 444 -21.70 25.25 8.12
CA LYS A 444 -20.91 25.91 9.15
C LYS A 444 -20.30 27.23 8.64
N GLY A 445 -20.83 28.34 9.14
CA GLY A 445 -20.06 29.57 9.38
C GLY A 445 -19.35 29.51 10.75
N ASN A 446 -18.48 30.50 11.01
CA ASN A 446 -17.54 30.66 12.15
C ASN A 446 -18.10 30.59 13.61
N ASN A 447 -19.28 30.05 13.88
CA ASN A 447 -20.01 30.21 15.14
C ASN A 447 -20.00 29.00 16.10
N LEU A 448 -19.07 28.05 15.96
CA LEU A 448 -18.85 27.07 17.02
C LEU A 448 -18.05 27.71 18.15
N PRO A 449 -18.29 27.31 19.41
CA PRO A 449 -17.37 27.65 20.51
C PRO A 449 -15.96 27.25 20.07
N LYS A 450 -15.10 28.24 19.86
CA LYS A 450 -13.70 27.96 19.57
C LYS A 450 -13.13 27.29 20.83
N PRO A 451 -12.49 26.14 20.71
CA PRO A 451 -11.74 25.58 21.82
C PRO A 451 -10.76 26.64 22.30
N PRO A 452 -10.39 26.63 23.58
CA PRO A 452 -9.41 27.57 24.08
C PRO A 452 -8.03 27.11 23.58
N TYR A 453 -7.74 27.28 22.30
CA TYR A 453 -6.44 27.02 21.72
C TYR A 453 -5.42 27.99 22.28
N GLY A 454 -4.15 27.57 22.33
CA GLY A 454 -3.05 28.40 22.77
C GLY A 454 -2.14 27.69 23.76
N THR A 455 -1.44 28.50 24.55
CA THR A 455 -0.37 28.05 25.43
C THR A 455 -0.79 28.22 26.89
N TYR A 456 -0.81 27.11 27.62
CA TYR A 456 -1.09 27.04 29.05
C TYR A 456 0.21 26.86 29.82
N LYS A 457 0.33 27.49 30.98
CA LYS A 457 1.54 27.41 31.80
C LYS A 457 1.20 26.97 33.20
N SER A 458 2.14 26.24 33.82
CA SER A 458 2.10 26.01 35.26
C SER A 458 2.15 27.33 36.03
N ARG A 459 1.78 27.30 37.31
CA ARG A 459 1.92 28.47 38.18
C ARG A 459 3.36 28.96 38.27
N SER A 460 4.32 28.04 38.27
CA SER A 460 5.76 28.33 38.21
C SER A 460 6.23 28.90 36.87
N GLY A 461 5.42 28.80 35.81
CA GLY A 461 5.79 29.18 34.44
C GLY A 461 6.79 28.24 33.76
N LYS A 462 7.31 27.24 34.47
CA LYS A 462 8.32 26.29 33.98
C LYS A 462 7.75 25.27 32.99
N ARG A 463 6.50 24.86 33.19
CA ARG A 463 5.83 23.84 32.38
C ARG A 463 4.85 24.52 31.45
N THR A 464 4.82 24.04 30.21
CA THR A 464 4.02 24.61 29.14
C THR A 464 3.23 23.51 28.45
N VAL A 465 1.96 23.75 28.18
CA VAL A 465 1.10 22.89 27.37
C VAL A 465 0.61 23.69 26.17
N GLU A 466 0.85 23.18 24.97
CA GLU A 466 0.46 23.81 23.71
C GLU A 466 -0.76 23.07 23.14
N TYR A 467 -1.86 23.77 22.85
CA TYR A 467 -3.03 23.20 22.20
C TYR A 467 -3.30 23.91 20.86
N SER A 468 -3.05 23.21 19.76
CA SER A 468 -3.11 23.75 18.40
C SER A 468 -4.53 23.77 17.83
N LYS A 469 -4.72 24.60 16.80
CA LYS A 469 -5.97 24.64 16.02
C LYS A 469 -6.23 23.35 15.22
N SER A 470 -5.20 22.56 14.95
CA SER A 470 -5.36 21.21 14.37
C SER A 470 -5.90 20.21 15.40
N GLY A 471 -5.89 20.57 16.68
CA GLY A 471 -6.40 19.73 17.76
C GLY A 471 -5.38 18.83 18.42
N THR A 472 -4.09 19.11 18.19
CA THR A 472 -2.99 18.43 18.87
C THR A 472 -2.67 19.17 20.16
N LEU A 473 -2.51 18.41 21.24
CA LEU A 473 -2.06 18.90 22.54
C LEU A 473 -0.67 18.33 22.84
N ILE A 474 0.29 19.21 23.17
CA ILE A 474 1.65 18.80 23.53
C ILE A 474 1.96 19.28 24.94
N ILE A 475 2.29 18.34 25.83
CA ILE A 475 2.71 18.62 27.20
C ILE A 475 4.23 18.73 27.24
N ASN A 476 4.71 19.89 27.66
CA ASN A 476 6.12 20.23 27.86
C ASN A 476 7.02 19.89 26.66
N SER A 477 6.47 20.01 25.44
CA SER A 477 7.14 19.68 24.19
C SER A 477 7.51 18.20 24.03
N MET A 478 6.94 17.29 24.84
CA MET A 478 7.27 15.87 24.88
C MET A 478 6.05 15.00 24.55
N THR A 479 5.11 14.87 25.49
CA THR A 479 3.96 13.96 25.35
C THR A 479 2.86 14.59 24.50
N THR A 480 2.29 13.82 23.57
CA THR A 480 1.31 14.31 22.60
C THR A 480 -0.04 13.62 22.79
N TYR A 481 -1.13 14.39 22.73
CA TYR A 481 -2.50 13.90 22.76
C TYR A 481 -3.32 14.54 21.64
N CYS A 482 -4.37 13.85 21.19
CA CYS A 482 -5.36 14.36 20.23
C CYS A 482 -6.73 14.44 20.90
N PRO A 483 -6.99 15.45 21.74
CA PRO A 483 -8.24 15.56 22.49
C PRO A 483 -9.45 15.81 21.59
N VAL A 484 -10.56 15.12 21.89
CA VAL A 484 -11.87 15.38 21.26
C VAL A 484 -12.62 16.52 21.94
N ALA A 485 -12.33 16.77 23.21
CA ALA A 485 -12.84 17.88 24.01
C ALA A 485 -11.73 18.36 24.95
N PHE A 486 -11.67 19.66 25.22
CA PHE A 486 -10.65 20.26 26.08
C PHE A 486 -11.26 21.37 26.94
N LYS A 487 -10.85 21.43 28.21
CA LYS A 487 -11.24 22.47 29.17
C LYS A 487 -10.05 22.85 30.05
N ALA A 488 -9.74 24.13 30.08
CA ALA A 488 -8.80 24.69 31.04
C ALA A 488 -9.53 25.04 32.35
N GLN A 489 -8.93 24.67 33.48
CA GLN A 489 -9.28 25.15 34.82
C GLN A 489 -8.11 25.97 35.39
N THR A 490 -8.32 26.57 36.55
CA THR A 490 -7.33 27.44 37.20
C THR A 490 -6.05 26.68 37.60
N ASP A 491 -6.18 25.42 38.02
CA ASP A 491 -5.11 24.60 38.59
C ASP A 491 -4.85 23.30 37.80
N ARG A 492 -5.59 23.06 36.71
CA ARG A 492 -5.49 21.85 35.90
C ARG A 492 -6.04 22.02 34.50
N LEU A 493 -5.66 21.11 33.63
CA LEU A 493 -6.25 20.90 32.31
C LEU A 493 -7.00 19.58 32.30
N ASP A 494 -8.22 19.60 31.76
CA ASP A 494 -9.04 18.41 31.55
C ASP A 494 -9.31 18.24 30.06
N TRP A 495 -9.17 17.02 29.54
CA TRP A 495 -9.58 16.70 28.18
C TRP A 495 -10.13 15.29 28.08
N VAL A 496 -10.65 14.96 26.90
CA VAL A 496 -11.19 13.64 26.59
C VAL A 496 -10.46 13.07 25.39
N ILE A 497 -10.13 11.80 25.47
CA ILE A 497 -9.67 10.98 24.34
C ILE A 497 -10.59 9.77 24.16
N ILE A 498 -10.53 9.19 22.96
CA ILE A 498 -11.16 7.91 22.65
C ILE A 498 -10.04 6.89 22.53
N GLU A 499 -10.08 5.85 23.37
CA GLU A 499 -9.08 4.78 23.42
C GLU A 499 -9.76 3.44 23.18
N GLY A 500 -9.71 2.95 21.94
CA GLY A 500 -10.37 1.71 21.53
C GLY A 500 -11.88 1.74 21.78
N ALA A 501 -12.32 1.02 22.82
CA ALA A 501 -13.72 0.91 23.23
C ALA A 501 -14.12 1.92 24.33
N LYS A 502 -13.19 2.77 24.79
CA LYS A 502 -13.36 3.62 25.96
C LYS A 502 -13.36 5.10 25.60
N ILE A 503 -14.15 5.86 26.36
CA ILE A 503 -14.04 7.31 26.44
C ILE A 503 -13.33 7.62 27.75
N VAL A 504 -12.16 8.23 27.65
CA VAL A 504 -11.27 8.46 28.78
C VAL A 504 -11.14 9.95 29.01
N LYS A 505 -11.39 10.38 30.25
CA LYS A 505 -11.04 11.73 30.71
C LYS A 505 -9.60 11.72 31.16
N CYS A 506 -8.81 12.65 30.64
CA CYS A 506 -7.45 12.90 31.07
C CYS A 506 -7.40 14.18 31.90
N THR A 507 -6.66 14.15 33.01
CA THR A 507 -6.47 15.29 33.92
C THR A 507 -4.97 15.56 34.12
N TYR A 508 -4.53 16.80 33.90
CA TYR A 508 -3.14 17.24 34.10
C TYR A 508 -3.07 18.42 35.06
N LYS A 509 -2.26 18.34 36.12
CA LYS A 509 -2.12 19.44 37.10
C LYS A 509 -1.15 20.51 36.60
N LEU A 510 -1.59 21.77 36.58
CA LEU A 510 -0.79 22.92 36.17
C LEU A 510 0.03 23.49 37.33
#